data_AF-A0A7K3F317-F1
#
_entry.id   AF-A0A7K3F317-F1
#
_cell.length_a   1.000
_cell.length_b   1.000
_cell.length_c   1.000
_cell.angle_alpha   90.00
_cell.angle_beta   90.00
_cell.angle_gamma   90.00
#
_symmetry.space_group_name_H-M   'P 1'
#
loop_
_entity.id
_entity.type
_entity.pdbx_description
1 polymer ?
#
loop_
_entity_poly.entity_id
_entity_poly.type
_entity_poly.pdbx_seq_one_letter_code
_entity_poly.pdbx_strand_id
1 'polypeptide(L)'
;MFWVLFLLSAWAVAGLACLRLCLAAVRAAAVDPRAPAREHALTLYEAAFLSGGPRRVADLTLVSMARQRRLLLAHTGWATVVDPCGRDDMERSVIGAIGPEGQSRIAPVRAAAATADAVRGLADRLVGAG
;
A
#
# COMPACT_ATOMS: atom_id res chain seq x y z
N MET A 1 28.65 -12.71 43.28
CA MET A 1 27.87 -13.74 42.52
C MET A 1 26.44 -13.29 42.20
N PHE A 2 25.74 -12.56 43.07
CA PHE A 2 24.41 -11.99 42.80
C PHE A 2 24.32 -11.07 41.56
N TRP A 3 25.39 -10.33 41.26
CA TRP A 3 25.41 -9.38 40.14
C TRP A 3 25.21 -10.04 38.76
N VAL A 4 25.67 -11.29 38.60
CA VAL A 4 25.49 -12.06 37.36
C VAL A 4 24.02 -12.42 37.14
N LEU A 5 23.26 -12.70 38.23
CA LEU A 5 21.83 -12.98 38.16
C LEU A 5 21.03 -11.74 37.75
N PHE A 6 21.39 -10.55 38.26
CA PHE A 6 20.80 -9.28 37.84
C PHE A 6 21.17 -8.92 36.39
N LEU A 7 22.40 -9.21 35.97
CA LEU A 7 22.84 -8.97 34.59
C LEU A 7 22.08 -9.89 33.60
N LEU A 8 21.94 -11.17 33.93
CA LEU A 8 21.20 -12.16 33.14
C LEU A 8 19.72 -11.81 33.04
N SER A 9 19.09 -11.38 34.14
CA SER A 9 17.68 -10.99 34.12
C SER A 9 17.45 -9.73 33.28
N ALA A 10 18.33 -8.73 33.39
CA ALA A 10 18.27 -7.52 32.56
C ALA A 10 18.42 -7.85 31.07
N TRP A 11 19.38 -8.71 30.71
CA TRP A 11 19.57 -9.18 29.33
C TRP A 11 18.37 -9.95 28.80
N ALA A 12 17.80 -10.84 29.62
CA ALA A 12 16.61 -11.61 29.25
C ALA A 12 15.41 -10.70 29.00
N VAL A 13 15.17 -9.71 29.87
CA VAL A 13 14.08 -8.75 29.72
C VAL A 13 14.27 -7.89 28.47
N ALA A 14 15.48 -7.41 28.21
CA ALA A 14 15.80 -6.63 27.01
C ALA A 14 15.59 -7.45 25.73
N GLY A 15 16.04 -8.71 25.71
CA GLY A 15 15.83 -9.63 24.59
C GLY A 15 14.35 -9.93 24.34
N LEU A 16 13.58 -10.19 25.41
CA LEU A 16 12.13 -10.41 25.31
C LEU A 16 11.39 -9.16 24.80
N ALA A 17 11.75 -7.97 25.28
CA ALA A 17 11.14 -6.72 24.83
C ALA A 17 11.42 -6.46 23.34
N CYS A 18 12.68 -6.64 22.91
CA CYS A 18 13.08 -6.52 21.51
C CYS A 18 12.33 -7.52 20.62
N LEU A 19 12.26 -8.80 21.04
CA LEU A 19 11.54 -9.83 20.29
C LEU A 19 10.04 -9.51 20.19
N ARG A 20 9.41 -9.08 21.29
CA ARG A 20 7.99 -8.69 21.27
C ARG A 20 7.74 -7.49 20.37
N LEU A 21 8.65 -6.52 20.34
CA LEU A 21 8.57 -5.36 19.47
C LEU A 21 8.68 -5.77 17.99
N CYS A 22 9.65 -6.61 17.65
CA CYS A 22 9.81 -7.16 16.31
C CYS A 22 8.57 -7.95 15.86
N LEU A 23 8.03 -8.81 16.73
CA LEU A 23 6.82 -9.57 16.45
C LEU A 23 5.59 -8.67 16.29
N ALA A 24 5.47 -7.62 17.10
CA ALA A 24 4.39 -6.64 16.98
C ALA A 24 4.49 -5.86 15.65
N ALA A 25 5.70 -5.45 15.25
CA ALA A 25 5.93 -4.77 13.98
C ALA A 25 5.61 -5.69 12.78
N VAL A 26 6.00 -6.96 12.82
CA VAL A 26 5.68 -7.94 11.77
C VAL A 26 4.18 -8.23 11.72
N ARG A 27 3.51 -8.36 12.86
CA ARG A 27 2.04 -8.55 12.90
C ARG A 27 1.29 -7.33 12.39
N ALA A 28 1.74 -6.12 12.71
CA ALA A 28 1.16 -4.89 12.16
C ALA A 28 1.40 -4.75 10.65
N ALA A 29 2.53 -5.28 10.15
CA ALA A 29 2.83 -5.31 8.72
C ALA A 29 2.06 -6.41 7.97
N ALA A 30 1.64 -7.47 8.65
CA ALA A 30 0.83 -8.55 8.10
C ALA A 30 -0.61 -8.07 7.93
N VAL A 31 -0.96 -7.60 6.73
CA VAL A 31 -2.36 -7.44 6.31
C VAL A 31 -2.97 -8.84 6.26
N ASP A 32 -3.97 -9.10 7.10
CA ASP A 32 -4.68 -10.39 7.15
C ASP A 32 -5.54 -10.58 5.89
N PRO A 33 -5.22 -11.53 4.99
CA PRO A 33 -6.01 -11.77 3.78
C PRO A 33 -7.33 -12.50 4.05
N ARG A 34 -7.59 -12.96 5.29
CA ARG A 34 -8.67 -13.89 5.62
C ARG A 34 -9.60 -13.43 6.76
N ALA A 35 -9.62 -12.14 7.09
CA ALA A 35 -10.61 -11.63 8.03
C ALA A 35 -12.05 -11.86 7.47
N PRO A 36 -12.96 -12.48 8.23
CA PRO A 36 -14.31 -12.76 7.75
C PRO A 36 -15.07 -11.46 7.51
N ALA A 37 -15.68 -11.35 6.32
CA ALA A 37 -16.46 -10.21 5.86
C ALA A 37 -17.68 -9.98 6.76
N ARG A 38 -17.50 -9.19 7.82
CA ARG A 38 -18.61 -8.47 8.48
C ARG A 38 -19.03 -7.34 7.54
N GLU A 39 -20.31 -7.33 7.16
CA GLU A 39 -21.07 -6.24 6.50
C GLU A 39 -20.20 -5.30 5.63
N HIS A 40 -20.01 -5.64 4.35
CA HIS A 40 -19.30 -4.80 3.35
C HIS A 40 -18.10 -4.04 3.91
N ALA A 41 -17.09 -4.76 4.40
CA ALA A 41 -15.82 -4.14 4.74
C ALA A 41 -15.26 -3.42 3.49
N LEU A 42 -15.19 -2.09 3.56
CA LEU A 42 -14.70 -1.25 2.46
C LEU A 42 -13.33 -1.76 2.00
N THR A 43 -13.19 -1.94 0.70
CA THR A 43 -11.88 -2.20 0.11
C THR A 43 -10.97 -0.99 0.33
N LEU A 44 -9.65 -1.18 0.28
CA LEU A 44 -8.70 -0.07 0.46
C LEU A 44 -8.91 1.03 -0.60
N TYR A 45 -9.28 0.66 -1.83
CA TYR A 45 -9.58 1.62 -2.88
C TYR A 45 -10.87 2.41 -2.60
N GLU A 46 -11.92 1.76 -2.09
CA GLU A 46 -13.17 2.45 -1.68
C GLU A 46 -12.91 3.39 -0.50
N ALA A 47 -12.17 2.94 0.51
CA ALA A 47 -11.79 3.78 1.65
C ALA A 47 -10.93 4.98 1.19
N ALA A 48 -10.01 4.78 0.25
CA ALA A 48 -9.23 5.86 -0.34
C ALA A 48 -10.12 6.84 -1.12
N PHE A 49 -11.08 6.33 -1.89
CA PHE A 49 -12.02 7.15 -2.64
C PHE A 49 -12.91 7.97 -1.71
N LEU A 50 -13.49 7.36 -0.68
CA LEU A 50 -14.36 8.07 0.27
C LEU A 50 -13.58 9.10 1.09
N SER A 51 -12.30 8.86 1.38
CA SER A 51 -11.47 9.79 2.17
C SER A 51 -10.86 10.94 1.38
N GLY A 52 -10.75 10.85 0.05
CA GLY A 52 -10.06 11.88 -0.75
C GLY A 52 -10.31 11.83 -2.25
N GLY A 53 -11.32 11.10 -2.69
CA GLY A 53 -11.75 10.99 -4.07
C GLY A 53 -10.78 10.26 -5.00
N PRO A 54 -10.93 10.45 -6.32
CA PRO A 54 -10.17 9.72 -7.35
C PRO A 54 -8.65 9.86 -7.23
N ARG A 55 -8.16 11.05 -6.82
CA ARG A 55 -6.71 11.30 -6.66
C ARG A 55 -6.13 10.46 -5.52
N ARG A 56 -6.86 10.30 -4.42
CA ARG A 56 -6.41 9.50 -3.28
C ARG A 56 -6.34 8.01 -3.62
N VAL A 57 -7.21 7.53 -4.51
CA VAL A 57 -7.10 6.17 -5.08
C VAL A 57 -5.82 6.02 -5.90
N ALA A 58 -5.54 6.97 -6.80
CA ALA A 58 -4.30 6.93 -7.60
C ALA A 58 -3.03 6.97 -6.72
N ASP A 59 -3.02 7.81 -5.68
CA ASP A 59 -1.91 7.88 -4.72
C ASP A 59 -1.75 6.55 -3.95
N LEU A 60 -2.86 5.96 -3.50
CA LEU A 60 -2.84 4.65 -2.83
C LEU A 60 -2.27 3.57 -3.76
N THR A 61 -2.70 3.52 -5.03
CA THR A 61 -2.18 2.53 -6.00
C THR A 61 -0.68 2.71 -6.22
N LEU A 62 -0.22 3.95 -6.46
CA LEU A 62 1.20 4.25 -6.65
C LEU A 62 2.05 3.83 -5.43
N VAL A 63 1.61 4.21 -4.22
CA VAL A 63 2.33 3.88 -2.98
C VAL A 63 2.28 2.38 -2.68
N SER A 64 1.15 1.71 -2.92
CA SER A 64 1.01 0.26 -2.73
C SER A 64 1.96 -0.50 -3.65
N MET A 65 1.98 -0.16 -4.95
CA MET A 65 2.91 -0.76 -5.91
C MET A 65 4.38 -0.48 -5.54
N ALA A 66 4.70 0.74 -5.07
CA ALA A 66 6.05 1.08 -4.64
C ALA A 66 6.49 0.27 -3.42
N ARG A 67 5.62 0.12 -2.41
CA ARG A 67 5.88 -0.71 -1.24
C ARG A 67 6.10 -2.18 -1.58
N GLN A 68 5.41 -2.67 -2.61
CA GLN A 68 5.55 -4.03 -3.13
C GLN A 68 6.74 -4.19 -4.09
N ARG A 69 7.57 -3.15 -4.28
CA ARG A 69 8.73 -3.12 -5.20
C ARG A 69 8.36 -3.33 -6.67
N ARG A 70 7.16 -2.92 -7.07
CA ARG A 70 6.66 -3.03 -8.45
C ARG A 70 6.70 -1.70 -9.20
N LEU A 71 6.77 -0.60 -8.45
CA LEU A 71 7.18 0.70 -8.95
C LEU A 71 8.38 1.23 -8.14
N LEU A 72 9.24 1.99 -8.81
CA LEU A 72 10.20 2.85 -8.15
C LEU A 72 9.70 4.28 -8.26
N LEU A 73 9.45 4.92 -7.11
CA LEU A 73 9.08 6.33 -7.03
C LEU A 73 10.32 7.11 -6.60
N ALA A 74 10.97 7.77 -7.55
CA ALA A 74 12.16 8.56 -7.29
C ALA A 74 11.78 9.89 -6.62
N HIS A 75 12.62 10.33 -5.67
CA HIS A 75 12.48 11.64 -5.01
C HIS A 75 12.52 12.83 -6.00
N THR A 76 13.04 12.61 -7.20
CA THR A 76 13.06 13.58 -8.32
C THR A 76 11.70 13.71 -9.04
N GLY A 77 10.68 12.97 -8.61
CA GLY A 77 9.33 13.02 -9.17
C GLY A 77 9.11 12.11 -10.38
N TRP A 78 9.89 11.04 -10.50
CA TRP A 78 9.76 10.02 -11.55
C TRP A 78 9.18 8.73 -10.99
N ALA A 79 8.31 8.08 -11.76
CA ALA A 79 7.84 6.72 -11.54
C ALA A 79 8.45 5.83 -12.61
N THR A 80 9.05 4.71 -12.19
CA THR A 80 9.61 3.69 -13.08
C THR A 80 8.94 2.35 -12.77
N VAL A 81 8.50 1.65 -13.81
CA VAL A 81 7.93 0.31 -13.72
C VAL A 81 9.05 -0.69 -13.49
N VAL A 82 8.97 -1.42 -12.37
CA VAL A 82 9.90 -2.51 -12.04
C VAL A 82 9.29 -3.85 -12.46
N ASP A 83 7.97 -4.00 -12.28
CA ASP A 83 7.20 -5.18 -12.68
C ASP A 83 5.99 -4.72 -13.53
N PRO A 84 5.95 -5.04 -14.85
CA PRO A 84 4.90 -4.60 -15.75
C PRO A 84 3.60 -5.40 -15.64
N CYS A 85 3.55 -6.46 -14.82
CA CYS A 85 2.38 -7.31 -14.69
C CYS A 85 1.39 -6.71 -13.67
N GLY A 86 0.44 -5.89 -14.10
CA GLY A 86 -0.63 -5.35 -13.25
C GLY A 86 -1.57 -6.44 -12.71
N ARG A 87 -1.76 -6.50 -11.39
CA ARG A 87 -2.57 -7.53 -10.72
C ARG A 87 -4.05 -7.18 -10.68
N ASP A 88 -4.36 -5.91 -10.72
CA ASP A 88 -5.72 -5.38 -10.77
C ASP A 88 -5.84 -4.24 -11.78
N ASP A 89 -7.06 -3.77 -11.99
CA ASP A 89 -7.41 -2.74 -12.97
C ASP A 89 -6.78 -1.38 -12.64
N MET A 90 -6.59 -1.08 -11.35
CA MET A 90 -5.98 0.17 -10.88
C MET A 90 -4.48 0.17 -11.20
N GLU A 91 -3.79 -0.93 -10.91
CA GLU A 91 -2.38 -1.09 -11.25
C GLU A 91 -2.15 -1.09 -12.76
N ARG A 92 -3.00 -1.79 -13.52
CA ARG A 92 -2.95 -1.76 -14.99
C ARG A 92 -3.14 -0.34 -15.53
N SER A 93 -4.02 0.45 -14.91
CA SER A 93 -4.22 1.85 -15.27
C SER A 93 -2.97 2.70 -15.00
N VAL A 94 -2.27 2.47 -13.88
CA VAL A 94 -1.01 3.17 -13.56
C VAL A 94 0.11 2.77 -14.54
N ILE A 95 0.27 1.48 -14.82
CA ILE A 95 1.28 0.98 -15.78
C ILE A 95 1.01 1.54 -17.18
N GLY A 96 -0.26 1.54 -17.62
CA GLY A 96 -0.68 2.13 -18.88
C GLY A 96 -0.43 3.64 -18.94
N ALA A 97 -0.64 4.36 -17.83
CA ALA A 97 -0.37 5.80 -17.74
C ALA A 97 1.14 6.15 -17.75
N ILE A 98 2.00 5.24 -17.30
CA ILE A 98 3.46 5.40 -17.43
C ILE A 98 3.89 5.18 -18.89
N GLY A 99 3.25 4.26 -19.59
CA GLY A 99 3.48 3.99 -21.00
C GLY A 99 4.64 3.01 -21.26
N PRO A 100 4.91 2.72 -22.55
CA PRO A 100 5.83 1.65 -22.96
C PRO A 100 7.30 1.93 -22.61
N GLU A 101 7.68 3.19 -22.43
CA GLU A 101 9.02 3.61 -22.01
C GLU A 101 9.36 3.16 -20.58
N GLY A 102 8.37 2.69 -19.82
CA GLY A 102 8.55 2.16 -18.47
C GLY A 102 8.88 3.23 -17.42
N GLN A 103 8.97 4.51 -17.80
CA GLN A 103 9.20 5.61 -16.87
C GLN A 103 8.45 6.88 -17.29
N SER A 104 7.92 7.61 -16.30
CA SER A 104 7.21 8.87 -16.53
C SER A 104 7.19 9.73 -15.26
N ARG A 105 6.82 11.00 -15.37
CA ARG A 105 6.67 11.89 -14.21
C ARG A 105 5.48 11.45 -13.35
N ILE A 106 5.64 11.47 -12.02
CA ILE A 106 4.59 11.05 -11.08
C ILE A 106 3.32 11.90 -11.23
N ALA A 107 3.47 13.22 -11.41
CA ALA A 107 2.33 14.14 -11.49
C ALA A 107 1.34 13.82 -12.63
N PRO A 108 1.76 13.69 -13.91
CA PRO A 108 0.87 13.29 -14.99
C PRO A 108 0.35 11.86 -14.85
N VAL A 109 1.17 10.91 -14.39
CA VAL A 109 0.73 9.53 -14.13
C VAL A 109 -0.40 9.50 -13.11
N ARG A 110 -0.25 10.23 -11.99
CA ARG A 110 -1.29 10.37 -10.96
C ARG A 110 -2.57 10.98 -11.53
N ALA A 111 -2.45 12.02 -12.35
CA ALA A 111 -3.60 12.68 -12.96
C ALA A 111 -4.35 11.72 -13.89
N ALA A 112 -3.64 11.02 -14.77
CA ALA A 112 -4.21 10.05 -15.71
C ALA A 112 -4.86 8.87 -14.97
N ALA A 113 -4.18 8.30 -13.97
CA ALA A 113 -4.70 7.20 -13.16
C ALA A 113 -5.95 7.59 -12.37
N ALA A 114 -6.01 8.82 -11.85
CA ALA A 114 -7.20 9.33 -11.15
C ALA A 114 -8.43 9.45 -12.07
N THR A 115 -8.22 9.59 -13.39
CA THR A 115 -9.29 9.68 -14.38
C THR A 115 -9.51 8.38 -15.15
N ALA A 116 -8.87 7.28 -14.75
CA ALA A 116 -8.98 6.00 -15.44
C ALA A 116 -10.36 5.34 -15.26
N ASP A 117 -10.74 4.50 -16.22
CA ASP A 117 -12.01 3.77 -16.19
C ASP A 117 -12.18 2.92 -14.94
N ALA A 118 -11.09 2.35 -14.42
CA ALA A 118 -11.10 1.60 -13.17
C ALA A 118 -11.60 2.45 -11.98
N VAL A 119 -11.20 3.73 -11.93
CA VAL A 119 -11.62 4.67 -10.87
C VAL A 119 -13.03 5.18 -11.10
N ARG A 120 -13.43 5.38 -12.36
CA ARG A 120 -14.84 5.69 -12.71
C ARG A 120 -15.77 4.56 -12.29
N GLY A 121 -15.46 3.32 -12.66
CA GLY A 121 -16.26 2.16 -12.29
C GLY A 121 -16.29 1.91 -10.78
N LEU A 122 -15.24 2.29 -10.05
CA LEU A 122 -15.26 2.32 -8.57
C LEU A 122 -16.27 3.35 -8.05
N ALA A 123 -16.27 4.56 -8.60
CA ALA A 123 -17.21 5.61 -8.22
C ALA A 123 -18.65 5.19 -8.50
N ASP A 124 -18.92 4.61 -9.68
CA ASP A 124 -20.26 4.15 -10.05
C ASP A 124 -20.78 3.06 -9.10
N ARG A 125 -19.92 2.12 -8.68
CA ARG A 125 -20.27 1.11 -7.67
C ARG A 125 -20.58 1.73 -6.32
N LEU A 126 -19.80 2.71 -5.88
CA LEU A 126 -20.05 3.41 -4.63
C LEU A 126 -21.38 4.16 -4.67
N VAL A 127 -21.68 4.88 -5.76
CA VAL A 127 -22.97 5.55 -5.95
C VAL A 127 -24.13 4.56 -5.94
N GLY A 128 -23.95 3.39 -6.54
CA GLY A 128 -24.95 2.31 -6.50
C GLY A 128 -25.16 1.70 -5.11
N ALA A 129 -24.20 1.84 -4.20
CA ALA A 129 -24.26 1.33 -2.83
C ALA A 129 -24.93 2.33 -1.84
N GLY A 130 -25.08 3.60 -2.22
CA GLY A 130 -25.70 4.67 -1.42
C GLY A 130 -24.69 5.56 -0.70
#